data_AF-A0A946EEM1-F1
#
_entry.id   AF-A0A946EEM1-F1
#
_cell.length_a   1.000
_cell.length_b   1.000
_cell.length_c   1.000
_cell.angle_alpha   90.00
_cell.angle_beta   90.00
_cell.angle_gamma   90.00
#
_symmetry.space_group_name_H-M   'P 1'
#
loop_
_entity.id
_entity.type
_entity.pdbx_description
1 polymer ?
#
loop_
_entity_poly.entity_id
_entity_poly.type
_entity_poly.pdbx_seq_one_letter_code
_entity_poly.pdbx_strand_id
1 'polypeptide(L)'
;MTNEIRLAFAHPSERSEASSTKVLDRISLRDHVVEVEIGAFQTERGTTQRICFNVVVEVKPASQTTDDVDRILSYDKVTDAISYELELERLNLLETLADRVAERILLEPQAVRVFVR
;
A
#
# COMPACT_ATOMS: atom_id res chain seq x y z
N MET A 1 -22.17 6.12 -15.28
CA MET A 1 -21.81 4.70 -15.08
C MET A 1 -20.47 4.30 -15.72
N THR A 2 -19.98 4.95 -16.79
CA THR A 2 -18.70 4.54 -17.44
C THR A 2 -17.42 4.88 -16.65
N ASN A 3 -17.46 5.89 -15.79
CA ASN A 3 -16.25 6.36 -15.08
C ASN A 3 -15.90 5.51 -13.85
N GLU A 4 -16.88 4.95 -13.15
CA GLU A 4 -16.65 4.18 -11.91
C GLU A 4 -15.92 2.85 -12.17
N ILE A 5 -16.30 2.14 -13.24
CA ILE A 5 -15.62 0.90 -13.64
C ILE A 5 -14.18 1.20 -14.03
N ARG A 6 -13.94 2.26 -14.81
CA ARG A 6 -12.58 2.67 -15.19
C ARG A 6 -11.73 2.96 -13.95
N LEU A 7 -12.27 3.70 -13.00
CA LEU A 7 -11.57 4.08 -11.77
C LEU A 7 -11.29 2.86 -10.88
N ALA A 8 -12.17 1.87 -10.79
CA ALA A 8 -11.93 0.66 -10.00
C ALA A 8 -10.64 -0.08 -10.39
N PHE A 9 -10.28 -0.05 -11.68
CA PHE A 9 -9.06 -0.67 -12.23
C PHE A 9 -7.91 0.32 -12.46
N ALA A 10 -8.12 1.61 -12.21
CA ALA A 10 -7.10 2.63 -12.41
C ALA A 10 -5.99 2.54 -11.37
N HIS A 11 -4.87 3.23 -11.63
CA HIS A 11 -3.77 3.31 -10.68
C HIS A 11 -4.26 3.88 -9.33
N PRO A 12 -3.72 3.42 -8.18
CA PRO A 12 -4.11 3.91 -6.86
C PRO A 12 -4.16 5.45 -6.72
N SER A 13 -3.29 6.17 -7.43
CA SER A 13 -3.29 7.64 -7.45
C SER A 13 -4.57 8.23 -8.05
N GLU A 14 -5.03 7.70 -9.18
CA GLU A 14 -6.27 8.16 -9.82
C GLU A 14 -7.50 7.84 -8.95
N ARG A 15 -7.48 6.69 -8.26
CA ARG A 15 -8.55 6.28 -7.34
C ARG A 15 -8.61 7.19 -6.10
N SER A 16 -7.46 7.53 -5.55
CA SER A 16 -7.35 8.48 -4.44
C SER A 16 -7.89 9.85 -4.85
N GLU A 17 -7.46 10.37 -6.00
CA GLU A 17 -7.93 11.66 -6.53
C GLU A 17 -9.43 11.70 -6.76
N ALA A 18 -9.98 10.67 -7.42
CA ALA A 18 -11.40 10.64 -7.75
C ALA A 18 -12.33 10.47 -6.53
N SER A 19 -11.81 9.90 -5.44
CA SER A 19 -12.56 9.71 -4.19
C SER A 19 -12.24 10.73 -3.10
N SER A 20 -11.47 11.77 -3.45
CA SER A 20 -11.02 12.80 -2.51
C SER A 20 -12.18 13.71 -2.09
N THR A 21 -12.53 13.69 -0.81
CA THR A 21 -13.55 14.59 -0.23
C THR A 21 -12.95 15.76 0.54
N LYS A 22 -11.64 15.69 0.84
CA LYS A 22 -10.85 16.71 1.54
C LYS A 22 -9.52 16.92 0.82
N VAL A 23 -8.86 18.04 1.10
CA VAL A 23 -7.49 18.29 0.63
C VAL A 23 -6.55 17.56 1.60
N LEU A 24 -6.08 16.40 1.18
CA LEU A 24 -5.08 15.59 1.88
C LEU A 24 -3.83 15.50 1.00
N ASP A 25 -2.66 15.47 1.63
CA ASP A 25 -1.42 15.19 0.94
C ASP A 25 -1.34 13.70 0.61
N ARG A 26 -0.53 13.33 -0.39
CA ARG A 26 -0.42 11.94 -0.83
C ARG A 26 1.04 11.52 -0.94
N ILE A 27 1.31 10.33 -0.45
CA ILE A 27 2.58 9.63 -0.66
C ILE A 27 2.30 8.43 -1.54
N SER A 28 3.11 8.25 -2.58
CA SER A 28 2.93 7.21 -3.58
C SER A 28 4.19 6.36 -3.69
N LEU A 29 4.06 5.07 -3.42
CA LEU A 29 5.02 4.03 -3.77
C LEU A 29 4.55 3.39 -5.07
N ARG A 30 5.41 3.33 -6.08
CA ARG A 30 5.08 2.84 -7.43
C ARG A 30 6.06 1.77 -7.87
N ASP A 31 5.53 0.79 -8.59
CA ASP A 31 6.31 -0.26 -9.24
C ASP A 31 7.31 -0.97 -8.29
N HIS A 32 6.93 -1.13 -7.02
CA HIS A 32 7.79 -1.75 -6.02
C HIS A 32 7.69 -3.28 -6.12
N VAL A 33 8.71 -3.91 -6.69
CA VAL A 33 8.72 -5.35 -6.95
C VAL A 33 9.49 -6.09 -5.87
N VAL A 34 8.87 -7.10 -5.27
CA VAL A 34 9.48 -8.00 -4.27
C VAL A 34 9.27 -9.45 -4.70
N GLU A 35 10.26 -10.31 -4.42
CA GLU A 35 10.14 -11.76 -4.58
C GLU A 35 9.68 -12.39 -3.27
N VAL A 36 8.55 -13.09 -3.30
CA VAL A 36 7.98 -13.77 -2.14
C VAL A 36 7.42 -15.14 -2.51
N GLU A 37 7.55 -16.07 -1.59
CA GLU A 37 6.85 -17.35 -1.66
C GLU A 37 5.39 -17.19 -1.18
N ILE A 38 4.46 -17.05 -2.11
CA ILE A 38 3.02 -16.93 -1.86
C ILE A 38 2.27 -17.90 -2.76
N GLY A 39 1.09 -18.36 -2.33
CA GLY A 39 0.20 -19.14 -3.18
C GLY A 39 -0.61 -20.18 -2.43
N ALA A 40 -1.85 -20.41 -2.88
CA ALA A 40 -2.79 -21.34 -2.29
C ALA A 40 -2.59 -22.79 -2.77
N PHE A 41 -1.86 -23.00 -3.88
CA PHE A 41 -1.65 -24.31 -4.45
C PHE A 41 -0.38 -24.97 -3.90
N GLN A 42 -0.42 -26.29 -3.74
CA GLN A 42 0.74 -27.05 -3.28
C GLN A 42 1.93 -26.96 -4.26
N THR A 43 1.66 -26.78 -5.54
CA THR A 43 2.68 -26.60 -6.59
C THR A 43 3.45 -25.29 -6.48
N GLU A 44 2.88 -24.30 -5.79
CA GLU A 44 3.54 -23.01 -5.53
C GLU A 44 4.43 -23.07 -4.28
N ARG A 45 4.50 -24.22 -3.59
CA ARG A 45 5.43 -24.41 -2.49
C ARG A 45 6.86 -24.57 -3.00
N GLY A 46 7.80 -23.88 -2.34
CA GLY A 46 9.21 -23.83 -2.68
C GLY A 46 9.55 -22.92 -3.87
N THR A 47 8.60 -22.14 -4.39
CA THR A 47 8.83 -21.23 -5.53
C THR A 47 8.54 -19.80 -5.13
N THR A 48 9.47 -18.89 -5.41
CA THR A 48 9.25 -17.45 -5.25
C THR A 48 8.55 -16.87 -6.48
N GLN A 49 7.65 -15.93 -6.24
CA GLN A 49 6.91 -15.21 -7.26
C GLN A 49 7.21 -13.70 -7.12
N ARG A 50 7.26 -12.99 -8.24
CA ARG A 50 7.43 -11.53 -8.25
C ARG A 50 6.08 -10.86 -8.05
N ILE A 51 5.94 -10.11 -6.97
CA ILE A 51 4.77 -9.26 -6.70
C ILE A 51 5.18 -7.81 -6.89
N CYS A 52 4.32 -7.04 -7.57
CA CYS A 52 4.49 -5.60 -7.73
C CYS A 52 3.45 -4.86 -6.90
N PHE A 53 3.90 -4.04 -5.97
CA PHE A 53 3.06 -3.21 -5.12
C PHE A 53 2.98 -1.79 -5.66
N ASN A 54 1.75 -1.29 -5.78
CA ASN A 54 1.47 0.12 -5.95
C ASN A 54 0.62 0.59 -4.77
N VAL A 55 1.17 1.51 -3.99
CA VAL A 55 0.53 2.01 -2.78
C VAL A 55 0.40 3.51 -2.82
N VAL A 56 -0.78 4.01 -2.51
CA VAL A 56 -1.01 5.43 -2.26
C VAL A 56 -1.60 5.59 -0.87
N VAL A 57 -0.95 6.43 -0.07
CA VAL A 57 -1.43 6.81 1.25
C VAL A 57 -1.83 8.27 1.23
N GLU A 58 -3.08 8.54 1.59
CA GLU A 58 -3.56 9.90 1.89
C GLU A 58 -3.18 10.20 3.34
N VAL A 59 -2.45 11.29 3.54
CA VAL A 59 -1.98 11.74 4.85
C VAL A 59 -2.56 13.09 5.23
N LYS A 60 -2.68 13.33 6.54
CA LYS A 60 -3.07 14.64 7.05
C LYS A 60 -2.04 15.68 6.60
N PRO A 61 -2.47 16.87 6.15
CA PRO A 61 -1.55 17.94 5.79
C PRO A 61 -0.66 18.27 6.99
N ALA A 62 0.65 18.27 6.77
CA ALA A 62 1.60 18.65 7.83
C ALA A 62 1.37 20.12 8.20
N SER A 63 1.02 20.40 9.45
CA SER A 63 0.82 21.80 9.90
C SER A 63 2.14 22.58 9.97
N GLN A 64 3.27 21.88 10.07
CA GLN A 64 4.63 22.42 9.99
C GLN A 64 5.51 21.41 9.28
N THR A 65 6.19 21.81 8.21
CA THR A 65 7.22 21.01 7.56
C THR A 65 8.46 21.04 8.43
N THR A 66 8.58 20.08 9.34
CA THR A 66 9.84 19.82 10.03
C THR A 66 10.65 18.85 9.17
N ASP A 67 11.94 19.08 8.99
CA ASP A 67 12.87 18.17 8.29
C ASP A 67 13.22 16.94 9.15
N ASP A 68 12.21 16.44 9.87
CA ASP A 68 12.30 15.34 10.83
C ASP A 68 11.49 14.17 10.25
N VAL A 69 12.20 13.18 9.71
CA VAL A 69 11.64 12.02 9.03
C VAL A 69 10.75 11.19 9.95
N ASP A 70 11.04 11.18 11.26
CA ASP A 70 10.26 10.40 12.25
C ASP A 70 8.87 10.99 12.50
N ARG A 71 8.62 12.25 12.11
CA ARG A 71 7.33 12.93 12.31
C ARG A 71 6.41 12.83 11.10
N ILE A 72 6.91 12.34 9.99
CA ILE A 72 6.15 12.16 8.75
C ILE A 72 5.94 10.67 8.48
N LEU A 73 4.90 10.36 7.72
CA LEU A 73 4.88 9.08 7.03
C LEU A 73 5.89 9.19 5.88
N SER A 74 6.89 8.32 5.83
CA SER A 74 7.82 8.23 4.71
C SER A 74 7.46 7.05 3.81
N TYR A 75 8.02 7.00 2.59
CA TYR A 75 7.87 5.81 1.75
C TYR A 75 8.62 4.60 2.35
N ASP A 76 9.67 4.83 3.15
CA ASP A 76 10.38 3.77 3.88
C ASP A 76 9.43 3.04 4.83
N LYS A 77 8.56 3.78 5.55
CA LYS A 77 7.52 3.16 6.41
C LYS A 77 6.56 2.27 5.62
N VAL A 78 6.24 2.65 4.39
CA VAL A 78 5.37 1.84 3.51
C VAL A 78 6.11 0.57 3.07
N THR A 79 7.37 0.65 2.68
CA THR A 79 8.17 -0.53 2.32
C THR A 79 8.48 -1.43 3.51
N ASP A 80 8.63 -0.85 4.71
CA ASP A 80 8.82 -1.58 5.97
C ASP A 80 7.54 -2.36 6.33
N ALA A 81 6.37 -1.75 6.16
CA ALA A 81 5.09 -2.44 6.35
C ALA A 81 4.94 -3.64 5.41
N ILE A 82 5.32 -3.49 4.14
CA ILE A 82 5.31 -4.59 3.16
C ILE A 82 6.28 -5.70 3.60
N SER A 83 7.54 -5.35 3.88
CA SER A 83 8.57 -6.31 4.28
C SER A 83 8.18 -7.08 5.55
N TYR A 84 7.67 -6.37 6.55
CA TYR A 84 7.23 -6.97 7.81
C TYR A 84 6.13 -8.02 7.60
N GLU A 85 5.11 -7.72 6.80
CA GLU A 85 4.01 -8.66 6.56
C GLU A 85 4.45 -9.87 5.72
N LEU A 86 5.42 -9.71 4.82
CA LEU A 86 6.00 -10.80 4.04
C LEU A 86 6.87 -11.73 4.88
N GLU A 87 7.54 -11.20 5.92
CA GLU A 87 8.40 -11.96 6.83
C GLU A 87 7.62 -12.69 7.93
N LEU A 88 6.45 -12.18 8.31
CA LEU A 88 5.68 -12.68 9.45
C LEU A 88 5.18 -14.12 9.24
N GLU A 89 4.56 -14.38 8.10
CA GLU A 89 4.20 -15.73 7.69
C GLU A 89 3.98 -15.84 6.20
N ARG A 90 4.15 -17.05 5.66
CA ARG A 90 3.73 -17.35 4.30
C ARG A 90 2.21 -17.26 4.19
N LEU A 91 1.74 -16.41 3.28
CA LEU A 91 0.32 -16.29 2.95
C LEU A 91 -0.04 -17.15 1.73
N ASN A 92 -1.33 -17.48 1.64
CA ASN A 92 -1.90 -18.20 0.50
C ASN A 92 -2.56 -17.24 -0.51
N LEU A 93 -3.08 -16.11 -0.04
CA LEU A 93 -3.94 -15.20 -0.79
C LEU A 93 -3.35 -13.79 -0.84
N LEU A 94 -3.39 -13.19 -2.03
CA LEU A 94 -2.95 -11.79 -2.22
C LEU A 94 -3.88 -10.82 -1.51
N GLU A 95 -5.16 -11.16 -1.41
CA GLU A 95 -6.17 -10.37 -0.71
C GLU A 95 -5.80 -10.20 0.77
N THR A 96 -5.37 -11.28 1.43
CA THR A 96 -4.94 -11.23 2.84
C THR A 96 -3.68 -10.40 3.01
N LEU A 97 -2.73 -10.51 2.09
CA LEU A 97 -1.49 -9.72 2.11
C LEU A 97 -1.79 -8.23 1.95
N ALA A 98 -2.60 -7.87 0.95
CA ALA A 98 -2.97 -6.49 0.70
C ALA A 98 -3.72 -5.86 1.88
N ASP A 99 -4.63 -6.61 2.51
CA ASP A 99 -5.39 -6.16 3.68
C ASP A 99 -4.47 -5.91 4.89
N ARG A 100 -3.57 -6.84 5.21
CA ARG A 100 -2.61 -6.67 6.31
C ARG A 100 -1.63 -5.53 6.10
N VAL A 101 -1.10 -5.39 4.88
CA VAL A 101 -0.24 -4.25 4.52
C VAL A 101 -1.00 -2.93 4.70
N ALA A 102 -2.25 -2.87 4.26
CA ALA A 102 -3.10 -1.69 4.42
C ALA A 102 -3.35 -1.38 5.91
N GLU A 103 -3.75 -2.37 6.71
CA GLU A 103 -3.96 -2.22 8.15
C GLU A 103 -2.70 -1.72 8.86
N ARG A 104 -1.53 -2.28 8.52
CA ARG A 104 -0.25 -1.88 9.10
C ARG A 104 0.10 -0.44 8.78
N ILE A 105 -0.07 -0.01 7.53
CA ILE A 105 0.16 1.40 7.14
C ILE A 105 -0.79 2.34 7.88
N LEU A 106 -2.04 1.93 8.10
CA LEU A 106 -3.04 2.73 8.81
C LEU A 106 -2.78 2.87 10.33
N LEU A 107 -1.81 2.13 10.89
CA LEU A 107 -1.36 2.35 12.26
C LEU A 107 -0.57 3.66 12.42
N GLU A 108 -0.03 4.19 11.32
CA GLU A 108 0.74 5.43 11.35
C GLU A 108 -0.16 6.65 11.58
N PRO A 109 0.12 7.53 12.56
CA PRO A 109 -0.81 8.59 13.00
C PRO A 109 -1.23 9.58 11.91
N GLN A 110 -0.39 9.77 10.90
CA GLN A 110 -0.62 10.68 9.78
C GLN A 110 -1.49 10.05 8.69
N ALA A 111 -1.54 8.71 8.59
CA ALA A 111 -2.29 8.00 7.57
C ALA A 111 -3.80 8.16 7.80
N VAL A 112 -4.53 8.48 6.72
CA VAL A 112 -5.98 8.65 6.75
C VAL A 112 -6.66 7.57 5.93
N ARG A 113 -6.15 7.32 4.72
CA ARG A 113 -6.65 6.30 3.79
C ARG A 113 -5.49 5.71 3.02
N VAL A 114 -5.60 4.44 2.66
CA VAL A 114 -4.61 3.74 1.86
C VAL A 114 -5.28 3.00 0.71
N PHE A 115 -4.59 2.96 -0.43
CA PHE A 115 -4.97 2.21 -1.61
C PHE A 115 -3.81 1.30 -1.98
N VAL A 116 -4.03 -0.01 -1.93
CA VAL A 116 -3.05 -1.03 -2.29
C VAL A 116 -3.49 -1.72 -3.57
N ARG A 117 -2.54 -1.98 -4.47
CA ARG A 117 -2.72 -2.74 -5.70
C ARG A 117 -1.52 -3.63 -5.97
#